data_AF-A0A671L884-F1
#
_entry.id   AF-A0A671L884-F1
#
_cell.length_a   1.000
_cell.length_b   1.000
_cell.length_c   1.000
_cell.angle_alpha   90.00
_cell.angle_beta   90.00
_cell.angle_gamma   90.00
#
_symmetry.space_group_name_H-M   'P 1'
#
loop_
_entity.id
_entity.type
_entity.pdbx_description
1 polymer ?
#
loop_
_entity_poly.entity_id
_entity_poly.type
_entity_poly.pdbx_seq_one_letter_code
_entity_poly.pdbx_strand_id
1 'polypeptide(L)'
;MPAYQIRSPSSGLPPGVVMAASPGAMHSPQQNTEEATRKREVRLMKNREAARECRKKKKEYVKCLENRVAVLENQNKTLIEELKALKDIYCHKPE
;
A
#
# COMPACT_ATOMS: atom_id res chain seq x y z
N MET A 1 -4.46 10.17 34.69
CA MET A 1 -4.19 9.74 33.30
C MET A 1 -3.13 10.68 32.73
N PRO A 2 -1.85 10.30 32.67
CA PRO A 2 -0.80 11.20 32.18
C PRO A 2 -0.80 11.27 30.65
N ALA A 3 -0.61 12.48 30.13
CA ALA A 3 -0.65 12.80 28.71
C ALA A 3 0.58 12.22 27.97
N TYR A 4 0.33 11.54 26.85
CA TYR A 4 1.38 11.05 25.95
C TYR A 4 2.02 12.21 25.20
N GLN A 5 3.24 12.60 25.60
CA GLN A 5 4.00 13.63 24.90
C GLN A 5 4.72 12.99 23.70
N ILE A 6 4.28 13.34 22.48
CA ILE A 6 4.90 12.86 21.24
C ILE A 6 6.24 13.59 21.07
N ARG A 7 7.34 12.87 21.31
CA ARG A 7 8.71 13.35 21.11
C ARG A 7 8.95 13.57 19.61
N SER A 8 9.22 14.82 19.21
CA SER A 8 9.67 15.16 17.85
C SER A 8 11.01 14.48 17.55
N PRO A 9 11.27 14.00 16.32
CA PRO A 9 12.54 13.37 16.01
C PRO A 9 13.62 14.45 15.93
N SER A 10 14.44 14.55 16.97
CA SER A 10 15.71 15.26 16.89
C SER A 10 16.60 14.50 15.91
N SER A 11 16.90 15.11 14.78
CA SER A 11 17.97 14.70 13.88
C SER A 11 19.31 14.88 14.61
N GLY A 12 19.62 13.99 15.53
CA GLY A 12 20.90 13.96 16.24
C GLY A 12 21.97 13.39 15.31
N LEU A 13 22.73 14.27 14.68
CA LEU A 13 24.02 13.92 14.11
C LEU A 13 24.98 13.55 15.26
N PRO A 14 25.76 12.46 15.17
CA PRO A 14 26.81 12.20 16.15
C PRO A 14 27.96 13.22 15.96
N PRO A 15 28.52 13.77 17.04
CA PRO A 15 29.74 14.57 16.96
C PRO A 15 30.93 13.62 16.84
N GLY A 16 31.60 13.61 15.69
CA GLY A 16 32.91 12.97 15.56
C GLY A 16 33.06 12.04 14.36
N VAL A 17 33.25 12.64 13.18
CA VAL A 17 34.15 12.09 12.15
C VAL A 17 34.68 13.27 11.35
N VAL A 18 35.96 13.56 11.52
CA VAL A 18 36.72 14.51 10.71
C VAL A 18 36.84 13.94 9.29
N MET A 19 36.01 14.42 8.36
CA MET A 19 36.16 14.05 6.95
C MET A 19 37.22 14.95 6.31
N ALA A 20 38.28 14.29 5.85
CA ALA A 20 39.37 14.87 5.08
C ALA A 20 38.86 15.56 3.81
N ALA A 21 39.59 16.61 3.43
CA ALA A 21 39.26 17.56 2.37
C ALA A 21 38.98 16.90 1.00
N SER A 22 37.90 17.35 0.36
CA SER A 22 37.74 17.32 -1.11
C SER A 22 37.53 18.77 -1.60
N PRO A 23 38.29 19.25 -2.60
CA PRO A 23 38.19 20.62 -3.07
C PRO A 23 37.02 20.73 -4.06
N GLY A 24 35.86 21.21 -3.61
CA GLY A 24 34.73 21.39 -4.52
C GLY A 24 33.41 21.90 -3.95
N ALA A 25 33.34 22.40 -2.70
CA ALA A 25 32.09 22.90 -2.15
C ALA A 25 32.27 24.27 -1.50
N MET A 26 32.45 25.29 -2.33
CA MET A 26 32.13 26.68 -1.97
C MET A 26 30.60 26.87 -1.99
N HIS A 27 29.85 26.03 -1.27
CA HIS A 27 28.41 26.22 -1.11
C HIS A 27 28.16 26.81 0.26
N SER A 28 27.62 28.03 0.27
CA SER A 28 27.26 28.73 1.49
C SER A 28 26.29 27.87 2.33
N PRO A 29 26.34 27.95 3.67
CA PRO A 29 25.43 27.18 4.54
C PRO A 29 23.95 27.33 4.15
N GLN A 30 23.58 28.49 3.62
CA GLN A 30 22.24 28.80 3.14
C GLN A 30 21.84 27.96 1.90
N GLN A 31 22.73 27.76 0.93
CA GLN A 31 22.46 26.92 -0.25
C GLN A 31 22.22 25.46 0.13
N ASN A 32 22.94 24.94 1.13
CA ASN A 32 22.75 23.57 1.63
C ASN A 32 21.36 23.40 2.29
N THR A 33 20.85 24.42 2.99
CA THR A 33 19.50 24.39 3.57
C THR A 33 18.41 24.39 2.49
N GLU A 34 18.56 25.20 1.44
CA GLU A 34 17.62 25.25 0.31
C GLU A 34 17.61 23.97 -0.53
N GLU A 35 18.76 23.31 -0.68
CA GLU A 35 18.81 22.00 -1.34
C GLU A 35 18.13 20.92 -0.48
N ALA A 36 18.30 20.99 0.84
CA ALA A 36 17.63 20.08 1.77
C ALA A 36 16.09 20.25 1.77
N THR A 37 15.60 21.49 1.71
CA THR A 37 14.16 21.77 1.59
C THR A 37 13.60 21.27 0.25
N ARG A 38 14.26 21.55 -0.87
CA ARG A 38 13.89 21.03 -2.20
C ARG A 38 13.82 19.50 -2.21
N LYS A 39 14.82 18.80 -1.66
CA LYS A 39 14.80 17.33 -1.53
C LYS A 39 13.64 16.84 -0.66
N ARG A 40 13.31 17.54 0.42
CA ARG A 40 12.16 17.21 1.28
C ARG A 40 10.84 17.35 0.53
N GLU A 41 10.66 18.41 -0.24
CA GLU A 41 9.46 18.63 -1.04
C GLU A 41 9.25 17.53 -2.07
N VAL A 42 10.30 17.14 -2.81
CA VAL A 42 10.24 16.03 -3.76
C VAL A 42 9.84 14.72 -3.07
N ARG A 43 10.40 14.43 -1.88
CA ARG A 43 10.02 13.23 -1.11
C ARG A 43 8.55 13.26 -0.71
N LEU A 44 8.05 14.42 -0.25
CA LEU A 44 6.65 14.58 0.12
C LEU A 44 5.71 14.40 -1.07
N MET A 45 6.06 14.93 -2.25
CA MET A 45 5.29 14.77 -3.48
C MET A 45 5.23 13.29 -3.90
N LYS A 46 6.37 12.60 -3.93
CA LYS A 46 6.43 11.15 -4.24
C LYS A 46 5.66 10.31 -3.23
N ASN A 47 5.74 10.61 -1.94
CA ASN A 47 4.98 9.90 -0.91
C ASN A 47 3.47 10.12 -1.07
N ARG A 48 3.07 11.35 -1.45
CA ARG A 48 1.66 11.67 -1.74
C ARG A 48 1.12 10.85 -2.90
N GLU A 49 1.92 10.68 -3.96
CA GLU A 49 1.61 9.82 -5.10
C GLU A 49 1.49 8.34 -4.68
N ALA A 50 2.50 7.80 -3.99
CA ALA A 50 2.48 6.43 -3.50
C ALA A 50 1.27 6.14 -2.61
N ALA A 51 0.88 7.07 -1.73
CA ALA A 51 -0.31 6.93 -0.89
C ALA A 51 -1.61 6.93 -1.71
N ARG A 52 -1.70 7.72 -2.79
CA ARG A 52 -2.85 7.68 -3.71
C ARG A 52 -2.94 6.34 -4.42
N GLU A 53 -1.83 5.85 -4.96
CA GLU A 53 -1.78 4.56 -5.67
C GLU A 53 -2.07 3.38 -4.74
N CYS A 54 -1.50 3.38 -3.54
CA CYS A 54 -1.77 2.36 -2.52
C CYS A 54 -3.28 2.27 -2.22
N ARG A 55 -3.95 3.42 -2.00
CA ARG A 55 -5.40 3.47 -1.78
C ARG A 55 -6.19 3.01 -3.01
N LYS A 56 -5.79 3.42 -4.22
CA LYS A 56 -6.44 3.00 -5.47
C LYS A 56 -6.36 1.49 -5.65
N LYS A 57 -5.16 0.91 -5.50
CA LYS A 57 -4.93 -0.54 -5.61
C LYS A 57 -5.71 -1.32 -4.57
N LYS A 58 -5.78 -0.84 -3.32
CA LYS A 58 -6.61 -1.46 -2.27
C LYS A 58 -8.09 -1.45 -2.65
N LYS A 59 -8.60 -0.32 -3.17
CA LYS A 59 -9.99 -0.21 -3.62
C LYS A 59 -10.29 -1.16 -4.78
N GLU A 60 -9.39 -1.27 -5.74
CA GLU A 60 -9.52 -2.20 -6.89
C GLU A 60 -9.44 -3.66 -6.46
N TYR A 61 -8.55 -3.99 -5.52
CA TYR A 61 -8.43 -5.34 -4.98
C TYR A 61 -9.72 -5.78 -4.28
N VAL A 62 -10.30 -4.92 -3.44
CA VAL A 62 -11.60 -5.20 -2.79
C VAL A 62 -12.69 -5.45 -3.83
N LYS A 63 -12.81 -4.58 -4.85
CA LYS A 63 -13.77 -4.78 -5.95
C LYS A 63 -13.57 -6.10 -6.70
N CYS A 64 -12.32 -6.48 -6.95
CA CYS A 64 -11.99 -7.73 -7.62
C CYS A 64 -12.39 -8.94 -6.75
N LEU A 65 -12.17 -8.87 -5.44
CA LEU A 65 -12.63 -9.91 -4.52
C LEU A 65 -14.15 -10.00 -4.47
N GLU A 66 -14.86 -8.88 -4.37
CA GLU A 66 -16.33 -8.83 -4.40
C GLU A 66 -16.88 -9.46 -5.69
N ASN A 67 -16.28 -9.12 -6.84
CA ASN A 67 -16.65 -9.72 -8.12
C ASN A 67 -16.36 -11.23 -8.17
N ARG A 68 -15.19 -11.65 -7.67
CA ARG A 68 -14.83 -13.07 -7.61
C ARG A 68 -15.79 -13.86 -6.72
N VAL A 69 -16.21 -13.30 -5.59
CA VAL A 69 -17.23 -13.91 -4.72
C VAL A 69 -18.54 -14.07 -5.48
N ALA A 70 -19.04 -13.02 -6.14
CA ALA A 70 -20.29 -13.11 -6.91
C ALA A 70 -20.22 -14.16 -8.04
N VAL A 71 -19.10 -14.24 -8.76
CA VAL A 71 -18.89 -15.28 -9.79
C VAL A 71 -18.91 -16.67 -9.18
N LEU A 72 -18.19 -16.89 -8.08
CA LEU A 72 -18.13 -18.19 -7.40
C LEU A 72 -19.49 -18.60 -6.82
N GLU A 73 -20.25 -17.66 -6.25
CA GLU A 73 -21.60 -17.90 -5.76
C GLU A 73 -22.53 -18.34 -6.89
N ASN A 74 -22.47 -17.66 -8.04
CA ASN A 74 -23.26 -18.03 -9.21
C ASN A 74 -22.86 -19.42 -9.76
N GLN A 75 -21.55 -19.68 -9.88
CA GLN A 75 -21.05 -20.99 -10.30
C GLN A 75 -21.51 -22.10 -9.35
N ASN A 76 -21.43 -21.88 -8.03
CA ASN A 76 -21.86 -22.86 -7.04
C ASN A 76 -23.36 -23.14 -7.16
N LYS A 77 -24.18 -22.09 -7.34
CA LYS A 77 -25.61 -22.24 -7.56
C LYS A 77 -25.92 -23.10 -8.80
N THR A 78 -25.29 -22.82 -9.94
CA THR A 78 -25.47 -23.61 -11.17
C THR A 78 -25.07 -25.06 -10.96
N LEU A 79 -23.92 -25.33 -10.33
CA LEU A 79 -23.46 -26.69 -10.05
C LEU A 79 -24.42 -27.45 -9.11
N ILE A 80 -24.99 -26.78 -8.11
CA ILE A 80 -26.00 -27.39 -7.23
C ILE A 80 -27.26 -27.77 -8.03
N GLU A 81 -27.73 -26.89 -8.91
CA GLU A 81 -28.90 -27.15 -9.77
C GLU A 81 -28.65 -28.32 -10.72
N GLU A 82 -27.49 -28.39 -11.36
CA GLU A 82 -27.09 -29.51 -12.22
C GLU A 82 -27.02 -30.83 -11.44
N LEU A 83 -26.39 -30.83 -10.26
CA LEU A 83 -26.32 -32.01 -9.40
C LEU A 83 -27.70 -32.47 -8.95
N LYS A 84 -28.62 -31.54 -8.67
CA LYS A 84 -30.00 -31.87 -8.31
C LYS A 84 -30.73 -32.50 -9.51
N ALA A 85 -30.65 -31.88 -10.68
CA ALA A 85 -31.28 -32.41 -11.89
C ALA A 85 -30.79 -33.82 -12.23
N LEU A 86 -29.48 -34.08 -12.12
CA LEU A 86 -28.92 -35.41 -12.31
C LEU A 86 -29.46 -36.40 -11.27
N LYS A 87 -29.45 -36.05 -9.97
CA LYS A 87 -30.00 -36.91 -8.92
C LYS A 87 -31.46 -37.24 -9.15
N ASP A 88 -32.27 -36.27 -9.58
CA ASP A 88 -33.70 -36.48 -9.85
C ASP A 88 -33.90 -37.49 -11.01
N ILE A 89 -33.08 -37.41 -12.07
CA ILE A 89 -33.10 -38.37 -13.19
C ILE A 89 -32.74 -39.78 -12.74
N TYR A 90 -31.73 -39.94 -11.86
CA TYR A 90 -31.30 -41.26 -11.40
C TYR A 90 -32.16 -41.84 -10.26
N CYS A 91 -32.81 -41.00 -9.45
CA CYS A 91 -33.66 -41.41 -8.33
C CYS A 91 -35.06 -41.88 -8.77
N HIS A 92 -35.50 -41.46 -9.97
CA HIS A 92 -36.76 -41.89 -10.59
C HIS A 92 -36.60 -43.03 -11.62
N LYS A 93 -35.48 -43.77 -11.65
CA LYS A 93 -35.44 -45.00 -12.43
C LYS A 93 -36.40 -46.01 -11.80
N PRO A 94 -37.53 -46.37 -12.44
CA PRO A 94 -38.26 -47.55 -12.01
C PRO A 94 -37.34 -48.75 -12.26
N GLU A 95 -37.15 -49.59 -11.24
CA GLU A 95 -36.69 -50.96 -11.46
C GLU A 95 -37.68 -51.72 -12.36
#